data_AF-A0A2V4VKN7-F1
#
_entry.id   AF-A0A2V4VKN7-F1
#
_cell.length_a   1.000
_cell.length_b   1.000
_cell.length_c   1.000
_cell.angle_alpha   90.00
_cell.angle_beta   90.00
_cell.angle_gamma   90.00
#
_symmetry.space_group_name_H-M   'P 1'
#
loop_
_entity.id
_entity.type
_entity.pdbx_description
1 polymer ?
#
loop_
_entity_poly.entity_id
_entity_poly.type
_entity_poly.pdbx_seq_one_letter_code
_entity_poly.pdbx_strand_id
1 'polypeptide(L)'
;MKYSNAESIFPEELLRSIQEYVQGELIYIPKPKEAHLKWGEKTHSKSRVSARNVEIQSLFRNGVSIEELASQYFLSYESIKKIVYDGLSSQVRQFL
;
A
#
# COMPACT_ATOMS: atom_id res chain seq x y z
N MET A 1 12.43 -10.78 -7.28
CA MET A 1 12.58 -11.48 -5.98
C MET A 1 13.82 -12.34 -6.08
N LYS A 2 14.70 -12.35 -5.08
CA LYS A 2 15.89 -13.20 -5.11
C LYS A 2 15.43 -14.66 -5.00
N TYR A 3 15.78 -15.49 -5.98
CA TYR A 3 15.58 -16.93 -5.87
C TYR A 3 16.55 -17.47 -4.82
N SER A 4 16.07 -18.36 -3.95
CA SER A 4 16.90 -18.98 -2.92
C SER A 4 16.52 -20.45 -2.84
N ASN A 5 17.53 -21.33 -2.85
CA ASN A 5 17.31 -22.76 -2.79
C ASN A 5 16.82 -23.14 -1.39
N ALA A 6 15.71 -23.86 -1.29
CA ALA A 6 15.15 -24.31 -0.02
C ALA A 6 16.12 -25.19 0.77
N GLU A 7 16.92 -26.02 0.10
CA GLU A 7 17.98 -26.85 0.70
C GLU A 7 19.09 -26.03 1.36
N SER A 8 19.29 -24.77 0.91
CA SER A 8 20.27 -23.85 1.51
C SER A 8 19.70 -23.01 2.66
N ILE A 9 18.38 -23.06 2.89
CA ILE A 9 17.69 -22.20 3.86
C ILE A 9 17.14 -23.01 5.04
N PHE A 10 16.51 -24.14 4.76
CA PHE A 10 15.78 -24.91 5.77
C PHE A 10 16.58 -26.13 6.24
N PRO A 11 16.47 -26.51 7.52
CA PRO A 11 16.97 -27.80 8.01
C PRO A 11 16.30 -28.98 7.28
N GLU A 12 17.02 -30.09 7.15
CA GLU A 12 16.55 -31.28 6.43
C GLU A 12 15.21 -31.81 6.98
N GLU A 13 15.05 -31.86 8.31
CA GLU A 13 13.82 -32.34 8.94
C GLU A 13 12.60 -31.50 8.55
N LEU A 14 12.75 -30.17 8.48
CA LEU A 14 11.69 -29.26 8.07
C LEU A 14 11.36 -29.42 6.58
N LEU A 15 12.38 -29.62 5.73
CA LEU A 15 12.18 -29.88 4.31
C LEU A 15 11.36 -31.16 4.09
N ARG A 16 11.68 -32.24 4.83
CA ARG A 16 10.90 -33.49 4.78
C ARG A 16 9.44 -33.25 5.14
N SER A 17 9.17 -32.51 6.22
CA SER A 17 7.79 -32.17 6.59
C SER A 17 7.07 -31.33 5.53
N ILE A 18 7.72 -30.33 4.92
CA ILE A 18 7.11 -29.54 3.84
C ILE A 18 6.78 -30.45 2.63
N GLN A 19 7.69 -31.37 2.29
CA GLN A 19 7.52 -32.31 1.19
C GLN A 19 6.34 -33.29 1.38
N GLU A 20 5.89 -33.53 2.62
CA GLU A 20 4.65 -34.29 2.86
C GLU A 20 3.40 -33.56 2.32
N TYR A 21 3.45 -32.23 2.19
CA TYR A 21 2.33 -31.42 1.71
C TYR A 21 2.49 -30.96 0.26
N VAL A 22 3.72 -30.68 -0.19
CA VAL A 22 3.96 -30.06 -1.51
C VAL A 22 5.40 -30.29 -1.98
N GLN A 23 5.58 -30.63 -3.26
CA GLN A 23 6.88 -30.97 -3.85
C GLN A 23 7.01 -30.38 -5.26
N GLY A 24 8.18 -29.84 -5.60
CA GLY A 24 8.46 -29.31 -6.95
C GLY A 24 7.78 -27.98 -7.29
N GLU A 25 7.15 -27.32 -6.30
CA GLU A 25 6.39 -26.08 -6.50
C GLU A 25 7.06 -24.87 -5.84
N LEU A 26 6.77 -23.67 -6.37
CA LEU A 26 7.19 -22.41 -5.78
C LEU A 26 6.21 -21.96 -4.70
N ILE A 27 6.65 -21.95 -3.45
CA ILE A 27 5.83 -21.59 -2.30
C ILE A 27 6.22 -20.21 -1.78
N TYR A 28 5.23 -19.35 -1.59
CA TYR A 28 5.42 -18.07 -0.91
C TYR A 28 5.35 -18.26 0.61
N ILE A 29 6.43 -17.91 1.31
CA ILE A 29 6.43 -17.84 2.76
C ILE A 29 6.18 -16.38 3.16
N PRO A 30 5.00 -16.06 3.73
CA PRO A 30 4.72 -14.72 4.18
C PRO A 30 5.67 -14.33 5.30
N LYS A 31 5.97 -13.03 5.39
CA LYS A 31 6.69 -12.51 6.56
C LYS A 31 5.89 -12.78 7.85
N PRO A 32 6.55 -12.95 9.00
CA PRO A 32 5.89 -12.90 10.30
C PRO A 32 5.10 -11.60 10.42
N LYS A 33 3.89 -11.64 10.97
CA LYS A 33 2.95 -10.49 10.99
C LYS A 33 3.57 -9.25 11.65
N GLU A 34 4.47 -9.45 12.60
CA GLU A 34 5.22 -8.42 13.32
C GLU A 34 6.23 -7.70 12.41
N ALA A 35 6.69 -8.37 11.36
CA ALA A 35 7.57 -7.84 10.31
C ALA A 35 6.79 -7.38 9.07
N HIS A 36 5.45 -7.42 9.09
CA HIS A 36 4.65 -6.74 8.09
C HIS A 36 4.77 -5.25 8.36
N LEU A 37 5.65 -4.60 7.59
CA LEU A 37 5.63 -3.14 7.47
C LEU A 37 4.21 -2.72 7.08
N LYS A 38 3.66 -1.71 7.77
CA LYS A 38 2.39 -1.15 7.35
C LYS A 38 2.55 -0.71 5.90
N TRP A 39 1.59 -1.06 5.05
CA TRP A 39 1.62 -0.76 3.62
C TRP A 39 2.20 0.63 3.35
N GLY A 40 3.34 0.77 2.67
CA GLY A 40 3.96 2.06 2.34
C GLY A 40 5.01 2.62 3.31
N GLU A 41 5.45 1.91 4.36
CA GLU A 41 6.58 2.38 5.20
C GLU A 41 7.94 2.31 4.49
N LYS A 42 8.12 1.43 3.49
CA LYS A 42 9.38 1.30 2.73
C LYS A 42 9.49 2.22 1.52
N THR A 43 8.41 2.90 1.15
CA THR A 43 8.36 3.71 -0.06
C THR A 43 7.85 5.09 0.35
N HIS A 44 8.69 6.13 0.22
CA HIS A 44 8.28 7.54 0.37
C HIS A 44 7.04 7.92 -0.47
N SER A 45 6.52 7.02 -1.30
CA SER A 45 5.19 7.04 -1.89
C SER A 45 4.08 7.41 -0.90
N LYS A 46 4.10 6.92 0.36
CA LYS A 46 3.04 7.25 1.33
C LYS A 46 3.04 8.75 1.69
N SER A 47 4.21 9.33 1.94
CA SER A 47 4.31 10.76 2.25
C SER A 47 3.99 11.63 1.03
N ARG A 48 4.47 11.24 -0.16
CA ARG A 48 4.20 11.97 -1.41
C ARG A 48 2.71 11.97 -1.77
N VAL A 49 2.04 10.82 -1.66
CA VAL A 49 0.59 10.72 -1.93
C VAL A 49 -0.20 11.53 -0.91
N SER A 50 0.20 11.49 0.36
CA SER A 50 -0.43 12.30 1.41
C SER A 50 -0.27 13.80 1.15
N ALA A 51 0.95 14.26 0.84
CA ALA A 51 1.23 15.67 0.57
C ALA A 51 0.42 16.18 -0.65
N ARG A 52 0.42 15.42 -1.74
CA ARG A 52 -0.40 15.72 -2.93
C ARG A 52 -1.90 15.81 -2.58
N ASN A 53 -2.42 14.87 -1.78
CA ASN A 53 -3.83 14.88 -1.43
C ASN A 53 -4.21 16.10 -0.56
N VAL A 54 -3.33 16.54 0.34
CA VAL A 54 -3.52 17.77 1.13
C VAL A 54 -3.56 19.00 0.22
N GLU A 55 -2.67 19.06 -0.78
CA GLU A 55 -2.63 20.13 -1.77
C GLU A 55 -3.93 20.17 -2.61
N ILE A 56 -4.36 19.03 -3.15
CA ILE A 56 -5.62 18.88 -3.91
C ILE A 56 -6.81 19.38 -3.08
N GLN A 57 -6.89 19.01 -1.81
CA GLN A 57 -7.95 19.49 -0.91
C GLN A 57 -7.89 21.00 -0.68
N SER A 58 -6.69 21.57 -0.57
CA SER A 58 -6.53 23.01 -0.40
C SER A 58 -6.98 23.79 -1.64
N LEU A 59 -6.60 23.34 -2.83
CA LEU A 59 -7.01 23.95 -4.09
C LEU A 59 -8.52 23.85 -4.30
N PHE A 60 -9.12 22.70 -3.99
CA PHE A 60 -10.57 22.52 -4.03
C PHE A 60 -11.30 23.49 -3.08
N ARG A 61 -10.82 23.66 -1.85
CA ARG A 61 -11.37 24.66 -0.90
C ARG A 61 -11.24 26.09 -1.39
N ASN A 62 -10.25 26.37 -2.25
CA ASN A 62 -10.06 27.67 -2.89
C ASN A 62 -10.85 27.83 -4.20
N GLY A 63 -11.73 26.87 -4.54
CA GLY A 63 -12.67 26.99 -5.66
C GLY A 63 -12.22 26.34 -6.97
N VAL A 64 -11.09 25.62 -6.99
CA VAL A 64 -10.67 24.87 -8.19
C VAL A 64 -11.61 23.67 -8.40
N SER A 65 -12.08 23.47 -9.63
CA SER A 65 -13.05 22.40 -9.95
C SER A 65 -12.43 21.01 -9.92
N ILE A 66 -13.27 19.98 -9.79
CA ILE A 66 -12.81 18.57 -9.77
C ILE A 66 -12.19 18.20 -11.12
N GLU A 67 -12.73 18.74 -12.21
CA GLU A 67 -12.28 18.56 -13.58
C GLU A 67 -10.87 19.14 -13.80
N GLU A 68 -10.62 20.36 -13.31
CA GLU A 68 -9.30 21.00 -13.37
C GLU A 68 -8.27 20.22 -12.56
N LEU A 69 -8.63 19.80 -11.34
CA LEU A 69 -7.76 18.99 -10.48
C LEU A 69 -7.45 17.63 -11.10
N ALA A 70 -8.44 16.99 -11.75
CA ALA A 70 -8.25 15.71 -12.44
C ALA A 70 -7.22 15.84 -13.56
N SER A 71 -7.31 16.92 -14.35
CA SER A 71 -6.35 17.25 -15.40
C SER A 71 -4.96 17.55 -14.82
N GLN A 72 -4.87 18.45 -13.84
CA GLN A 72 -3.60 18.92 -13.26
C GLN A 72 -2.79 17.79 -12.61
N TYR A 73 -3.46 16.87 -11.91
CA TYR A 73 -2.80 15.78 -11.18
C TYR A 73 -2.80 14.45 -11.93
N PHE A 74 -3.31 14.43 -13.18
CA PHE A 74 -3.44 13.22 -14.00
C PHE A 74 -4.18 12.09 -13.26
N LEU A 75 -5.28 12.44 -12.59
CA LEU A 75 -6.11 11.53 -11.83
C LEU A 75 -7.51 11.44 -12.44
N SER A 76 -8.18 10.31 -12.24
CA SER A 76 -9.58 10.21 -12.63
C SER A 76 -10.45 11.16 -11.80
N TYR A 77 -11.57 11.59 -12.39
CA TYR A 77 -12.59 12.39 -11.70
C TYR A 77 -12.99 11.77 -10.35
N GLU A 78 -13.27 10.46 -10.35
CA GLU A 78 -13.62 9.72 -9.12
C GLU A 78 -12.50 9.70 -8.08
N SER A 79 -11.23 9.66 -8.52
CA SER A 79 -10.09 9.72 -7.59
C SER A 79 -10.01 11.10 -6.92
N ILE A 80 -10.19 12.19 -7.68
CA ILE A 80 -10.22 13.54 -7.11
C ILE A 80 -11.42 13.69 -6.17
N LYS A 81 -12.61 13.27 -6.61
CA LYS A 81 -13.85 13.26 -5.80
C LYS A 81 -13.61 12.57 -4.46
N LYS A 82 -12.98 11.40 -4.49
CA LYS A 82 -12.58 10.67 -3.27
C LYS A 82 -11.62 11.48 -2.40
N ILE A 83 -10.58 12.07 -2.98
CA ILE A 83 -9.58 12.85 -2.23
C ILE A 83 -10.22 14.07 -1.54
N VAL A 84 -11.12 14.77 -2.23
CA VAL A 84 -11.74 16.00 -1.71
C VAL A 84 -12.91 15.74 -0.76
N TYR A 85 -13.66 14.64 -0.91
CA TYR A 85 -14.82 14.34 -0.07
C TYR A 85 -14.54 13.30 1.04
N ASP A 86 -13.81 12.22 0.78
CA ASP A 86 -13.54 11.20 1.82
C ASP A 86 -12.48 11.68 2.83
N GLY A 87 -11.62 12.61 2.41
CA GLY A 87 -10.63 13.25 3.27
C GLY A 87 -11.22 14.04 4.45
N LEU A 88 -12.45 14.55 4.33
CA LEU A 88 -13.13 15.25 5.44
C LEU A 88 -13.51 14.30 6.59
N SER A 89 -13.70 13.00 6.33
CA SER A 89 -14.08 12.02 7.36
C SER A 89 -12.93 11.66 8.32
N SER A 90 -11.68 11.98 7.95
CA SER A 90 -10.49 11.58 8.71
C SER A 90 -10.13 12.56 9.84
N GLN A 91 -10.62 13.80 9.79
CA GLN A 91 -10.40 14.80 10.86
C GLN A 91 -11.38 14.64 12.04
N VAL A 92 -12.52 13.97 11.84
CA VAL A 92 -13.50 13.74 12.92
C VAL A 92 -13.16 12.50 13.77
N ARG A 93 -12.37 11.56 13.24
CA ARG A 93 -12.02 10.30 13.93
C ARG A 93 -10.82 10.40 14.89
N GLN A 94 -10.22 11.57 15.04
CA GLN A 94 -9.10 11.77 15.99
C GLN A 94 -9.56 12.24 17.37
N PHE A 95 -10.88 12.41 17.58
CA PHE A 95 -11.48 12.85 18.84
C PHE A 95 -12.63 11.94 19.33
N LEU A 96 -12.72 10.71 18.82
CA LEU A 96 -13.55 9.62 19.37
C LEU A 96 -12.68 8.37 19.54
#